data_AF-A0A954N8R1-F1
#
_entry.id   AF-A0A954N8R1-F1
#
_cell.length_a   1.000
_cell.length_b   1.000
_cell.length_c   1.000
_cell.angle_alpha   90.00
_cell.angle_beta   90.00
_cell.angle_gamma   90.00
#
_symmetry.space_group_name_H-M   'P 1'
#
loop_
_entity.id
_entity.type
_entity.pdbx_description
1 polymer ?
#
loop_
_entity_poly.entity_id
_entity_poly.type
_entity_poly.pdbx_seq_one_letter_code
_entity_poly.pdbx_strand_id
1 'polypeptide(L)'
;YGGKSLHEQSHGEAFFALVLNRLGGNGLYIFDEPESALSPTRQLSFLTAMHELVEANSQLIVATHSPILLAYPDATIFQFSESAIEIVPYEETDHYRVTKSFMDRREIMLEELLGGE
;
A
#
# COMPACT_ATOMS: atom_id res chain seq x y z
N TYR A 1 -20.88 -14.07 4.90
CA TYR A 1 -21.42 -12.78 5.38
C TYR A 1 -21.44 -12.81 6.90
N GLY A 2 -20.43 -12.21 7.53
CA GLY A 2 -20.18 -12.28 8.98
C GLY A 2 -21.17 -11.51 9.86
N GLY A 3 -22.47 -11.80 9.73
CA GLY A 3 -23.48 -11.58 10.77
C GLY A 3 -23.77 -10.14 11.24
N LYS A 4 -23.11 -9.10 10.71
CA LYS A 4 -23.37 -7.70 11.06
C LYS A 4 -23.80 -6.89 9.84
N SER A 5 -24.75 -5.98 10.07
CA SER A 5 -25.26 -5.05 9.07
C SER A 5 -24.15 -4.11 8.60
N LEU A 6 -23.93 -4.05 7.28
CA LEU A 6 -22.96 -3.15 6.62
C LEU A 6 -23.24 -1.66 6.90
N HIS A 7 -24.41 -1.32 7.46
CA HIS A 7 -24.80 0.04 7.81
C HIS A 7 -24.31 0.53 9.18
N GLU A 8 -23.76 -0.34 10.02
CA GLU A 8 -23.25 0.03 11.36
C GLU A 8 -21.71 -0.01 11.45
N GLN A 9 -21.03 -0.35 10.35
CA GLN A 9 -19.57 -0.43 10.28
C GLN A 9 -18.99 0.86 9.71
N SER A 10 -17.81 1.27 10.20
CA SER A 10 -17.09 2.34 9.51
C SER A 10 -16.76 1.87 8.09
N HIS A 11 -16.63 2.79 7.13
CA HIS A 11 -16.34 2.43 5.73
C HIS A 11 -15.07 1.54 5.56
N GLY A 12 -14.22 1.40 6.59
CA GLY A 12 -12.96 0.65 6.58
C GLY A 12 -13.11 -0.76 7.10
N GLU A 13 -13.99 -0.95 8.08
CA GLU A 13 -14.39 -2.27 8.55
C GLU A 13 -15.14 -3.04 7.45
N ALA A 14 -15.89 -2.36 6.58
CA ALA A 14 -16.56 -3.00 5.45
C ALA A 14 -15.60 -3.50 4.36
N PHE A 15 -14.51 -2.77 4.06
CA PHE A 15 -13.48 -3.22 3.11
C PHE A 15 -12.71 -4.41 3.67
N PHE A 16 -12.30 -4.31 4.95
CA PHE A 16 -11.62 -5.40 5.65
C PHE A 16 -12.51 -6.62 5.82
N ALA A 17 -13.81 -6.44 6.09
CA ALA A 17 -14.76 -7.53 6.14
C ALA A 17 -14.93 -8.21 4.78
N LEU A 18 -14.69 -7.54 3.65
CA LEU A 18 -14.75 -8.17 2.32
C LEU A 18 -13.44 -8.87 1.96
N VAL A 19 -12.29 -8.26 2.23
CA VAL A 19 -10.97 -8.83 1.98
C VAL A 19 -10.73 -10.01 2.93
N LEU A 20 -10.90 -9.87 4.24
CA LEU A 20 -10.62 -10.94 5.19
C LEU A 20 -11.67 -12.06 5.23
N ASN A 21 -12.95 -11.81 4.90
CA ASN A 21 -13.95 -12.89 4.93
C ASN A 21 -14.08 -13.67 3.59
N ARG A 22 -13.37 -13.27 2.53
CA ARG A 22 -13.35 -14.01 1.26
C ARG A 22 -11.98 -14.58 0.90
N LEU A 23 -10.91 -13.91 1.31
CA LEU A 23 -9.56 -14.42 1.06
C LEU A 23 -9.23 -15.47 2.11
N GLY A 24 -8.72 -16.61 1.65
CA GLY A 24 -8.26 -17.71 2.48
C GLY A 24 -6.78 -18.00 2.25
N GLY A 25 -6.21 -18.88 3.08
CA GLY A 25 -4.85 -19.37 2.82
C GLY A 25 -4.73 -20.14 1.52
N ASN A 26 -3.49 -20.38 1.07
CA ASN A 26 -3.15 -21.13 -0.14
C ASN A 26 -3.69 -20.47 -1.44
N GLY A 27 -3.72 -19.14 -1.48
CA GLY A 27 -4.19 -18.37 -2.64
C GLY A 27 -3.08 -17.60 -3.35
N LEU A 28 -3.34 -17.22 -4.61
CA LEU A 28 -2.61 -16.17 -5.30
C LEU A 28 -3.52 -14.94 -5.40
N TYR A 29 -3.07 -13.82 -4.88
CA TYR A 29 -3.81 -12.56 -4.88
C TYR A 29 -3.05 -11.51 -5.66
N ILE A 30 -3.77 -10.80 -6.54
CA ILE A 30 -3.21 -9.71 -7.34
C ILE A 30 -4.03 -8.47 -7.03
N PHE A 31 -3.34 -7.42 -6.57
CA PHE A 31 -3.93 -6.14 -6.24
C PHE A 31 -3.31 -5.06 -7.12
N ASP A 32 -4.15 -4.19 -7.67
CA ASP A 32 -3.75 -3.07 -8.49
C ASP A 32 -4.20 -1.78 -7.79
N GLU A 33 -3.24 -0.94 -7.42
CA GLU A 33 -3.40 0.31 -6.68
C GLU A 33 -4.42 0.26 -5.52
N PRO A 34 -4.30 -0.67 -4.57
CA PRO A 34 -5.27 -0.81 -3.48
C PRO A 34 -5.38 0.47 -2.62
N GLU A 35 -4.33 1.28 -2.56
CA GLU A 35 -4.31 2.56 -1.85
C GLU A 35 -5.32 3.59 -2.37
N SER A 36 -5.73 3.50 -3.65
CA SER A 36 -6.67 4.45 -4.27
C SER A 36 -8.05 4.44 -3.59
N ALA A 37 -8.39 3.34 -2.91
CA ALA A 37 -9.62 3.20 -2.13
C ALA A 37 -9.39 3.29 -0.60
N LEU A 38 -8.14 3.49 -0.15
CA LEU A 38 -7.75 3.35 1.26
C LEU A 38 -7.08 4.62 1.81
N SER A 39 -7.61 5.12 2.93
CA SER A 39 -6.88 6.11 3.73
C SER A 39 -5.57 5.52 4.28
N PRO A 40 -4.58 6.35 4.67
CA PRO A 40 -3.30 5.85 5.20
C PRO A 40 -3.46 4.84 6.35
N THR A 41 -4.35 5.10 7.30
CA THR A 41 -4.64 4.16 8.41
C THR A 41 -5.16 2.82 7.91
N ARG A 42 -5.92 2.79 6.81
CA ARG A 42 -6.43 1.54 6.25
C ARG A 42 -5.39 0.80 5.42
N GLN A 43 -4.43 1.51 4.83
CA GLN A 43 -3.26 0.87 4.22
C GLN A 43 -2.43 0.12 5.27
N LEU A 44 -2.30 0.68 6.48
CA LEU A 44 -1.70 -0.03 7.62
C LEU A 44 -2.49 -1.29 8.00
N SER A 45 -3.83 -1.21 8.05
CA SER A 45 -4.64 -2.42 8.22
C SER A 45 -4.37 -3.42 7.10
N PHE A 46 -4.35 -2.97 5.84
CA PHE A 46 -4.11 -3.81 4.67
C PHE A 46 -2.77 -4.56 4.76
N LEU A 47 -1.69 -3.91 5.22
CA LEU A 47 -0.43 -4.58 5.53
C LEU A 47 -0.61 -5.77 6.49
N THR A 48 -1.39 -5.61 7.56
CA THR A 48 -1.70 -6.70 8.49
C THR A 48 -2.42 -7.86 7.79
N ALA A 49 -3.43 -7.58 6.96
CA ALA A 49 -4.12 -8.62 6.19
C ALA A 49 -3.20 -9.33 5.21
N MET A 50 -2.34 -8.58 4.50
CA MET A 50 -1.35 -9.16 3.60
C MET A 50 -0.42 -10.11 4.37
N HIS A 51 0.03 -9.70 5.55
CA HIS A 51 0.87 -10.53 6.41
C HIS A 51 0.17 -11.83 6.84
N GLU A 52 -1.09 -11.76 7.28
CA GLU A 52 -1.87 -12.94 7.63
C GLU A 52 -2.03 -13.91 6.45
N LEU A 53 -2.22 -13.40 5.23
CA LEU A 53 -2.33 -14.23 4.02
C LEU A 53 -1.01 -14.90 3.65
N VAL A 54 0.11 -14.17 3.76
CA VAL A 54 1.46 -14.71 3.52
C VAL A 54 1.75 -15.83 4.52
N GLU A 55 1.49 -15.63 5.81
CA GLU A 55 1.62 -16.65 6.85
C GLU A 55 0.69 -17.86 6.60
N ALA A 56 -0.46 -17.63 5.98
CA ALA A 56 -1.39 -18.67 5.53
C ALA A 56 -1.01 -19.28 4.16
N ASN A 57 0.27 -19.24 3.77
CA ASN A 57 0.81 -19.81 2.54
C ASN A 57 0.18 -19.23 1.26
N SER A 58 -0.12 -17.93 1.25
CA SER A 58 -0.60 -17.22 0.06
C SER A 58 0.50 -16.38 -0.56
N GLN A 59 0.43 -16.22 -1.87
CA GLN A 59 1.29 -15.32 -2.63
C GLN A 59 0.52 -14.06 -2.99
N LEU A 60 1.17 -12.91 -2.85
CA LEU A 60 0.60 -11.61 -3.20
C LEU A 60 1.47 -10.92 -4.25
N ILE A 61 0.83 -10.36 -5.26
CA ILE A 61 1.43 -9.44 -6.23
C ILE A 61 0.66 -8.13 -6.10
N VAL A 62 1.36 -7.06 -5.74
CA VAL A 62 0.75 -5.75 -5.47
C VAL A 62 1.41 -4.70 -6.34
N ALA A 63 0.66 -4.11 -7.26
CA ALA A 63 1.06 -2.87 -7.91
C ALA A 63 0.60 -1.71 -7.02
N THR A 64 1.53 -0.85 -6.60
CA THR A 64 1.26 0.24 -5.67
C THR A 64 2.26 1.37 -5.81
N HIS A 65 1.78 2.58 -5.64
CA HIS A 65 2.50 3.83 -5.48
C HIS A 65 2.60 4.24 -4.00
N SER A 66 2.00 3.49 -3.08
CA SER A 66 2.01 3.80 -1.67
C SER A 66 3.32 3.40 -1.01
N PRO A 67 4.09 4.35 -0.43
CA PRO A 67 5.24 4.01 0.38
C PRO A 67 4.85 3.21 1.63
N ILE A 68 3.59 3.31 2.11
CA ILE A 68 3.12 2.49 3.23
C ILE A 68 3.08 1.01 2.82
N LEU A 69 2.52 0.70 1.65
CA LEU A 69 2.38 -0.69 1.20
C LEU A 69 3.71 -1.27 0.72
N LEU A 70 4.55 -0.47 0.06
CA LEU A 70 5.91 -0.84 -0.32
C LEU A 70 6.79 -1.21 0.88
N ALA A 71 6.45 -0.74 2.09
CA ALA A 71 7.18 -1.04 3.31
C ALA A 71 6.96 -2.46 3.87
N TYR A 72 6.21 -3.32 3.17
CA TYR A 72 6.01 -4.70 3.60
C TYR A 72 7.36 -5.43 3.75
N PRO A 73 7.64 -6.08 4.90
CA PRO A 73 8.92 -6.75 5.14
C PRO A 73 9.13 -7.91 4.18
N ASP A 74 10.37 -8.17 3.79
CA ASP A 74 10.76 -9.28 2.91
C ASP A 74 10.12 -9.28 1.50
N ALA A 75 9.44 -8.19 1.11
CA ALA A 75 8.95 -8.01 -0.25
C ALA A 75 10.12 -7.82 -1.24
N THR A 76 10.01 -8.46 -2.40
CA THR A 76 10.81 -8.09 -3.57
C THR A 76 10.09 -6.95 -4.29
N ILE A 77 10.70 -5.77 -4.32
CA ILE A 77 10.11 -4.59 -4.97
C ILE A 77 10.67 -4.47 -6.38
N PHE A 78 9.78 -4.47 -7.37
CA PHE A 78 10.11 -4.18 -8.76
C PHE A 78 9.72 -2.75 -9.08
N GLN A 79 10.69 -1.92 -9.49
CA GLN A 79 10.46 -0.58 -9.98
C GLN A 79 10.49 -0.58 -11.51
N PHE A 80 9.45 -0.04 -12.12
CA PHE A 80 9.32 0.09 -13.57
C PHE A 80 9.80 1.49 -13.95
N SER A 81 10.82 1.55 -14.81
CA SER A 81 11.30 2.79 -15.42
C SER A 81 11.06 2.75 -16.94
N GLU A 82 11.32 3.87 -17.63
CA GLU A 82 11.20 3.94 -19.09
C GLU A 82 12.14 2.96 -19.81
N SER A 83 13.26 2.58 -19.19
CA SER A 83 14.32 1.79 -19.81
C SER A 83 14.45 0.36 -19.29
N ALA A 84 13.98 0.07 -18.06
CA ALA A 84 14.16 -1.23 -17.42
C ALA A 84 13.16 -1.50 -16.28
N ILE A 85 13.03 -2.78 -15.91
CA ILE A 85 12.40 -3.21 -14.66
C ILE A 85 13.52 -3.69 -13.74
N GLU A 86 13.65 -3.08 -12.57
CA GLU A 86 14.75 -3.32 -11.65
C GLU A 86 14.24 -3.70 -10.26
N ILE A 87 14.99 -4.54 -9.56
CA ILE A 87 14.73 -4.83 -8.14
C ILE A 87 15.44 -3.77 -7.32
N VAL A 88 14.70 -3.03 -6.50
CA VAL A 88 15.24 -1.93 -5.70
C VAL A 88 14.91 -2.11 -4.21
N PRO A 89 15.80 -1.70 -3.30
CA PRO A 89 15.47 -1.58 -1.89
C PRO A 89 14.32 -0.59 -1.67
N TYR A 90 13.51 -0.80 -0.63
CA TYR A 90 12.39 0.08 -0.27
C TYR A 90 12.78 1.57 -0.18
N GLU A 91 13.89 1.87 0.50
CA GLU A 91 14.37 3.24 0.71
C GLU A 91 14.89 3.91 -0.59
N GLU A 92 15.15 3.12 -1.63
CA GLU A 92 15.60 3.61 -2.93
C GLU A 92 14.45 3.83 -3.91
N THR A 93 13.24 3.34 -3.60
CA THR A 93 12.06 3.55 -4.43
C THR A 93 11.73 5.04 -4.59
N ASP A 94 11.28 5.42 -5.79
CA ASP A 94 10.96 6.82 -6.08
C ASP A 94 9.85 7.35 -5.15
N HIS A 95 8.82 6.53 -4.92
CA HIS A 95 7.70 6.88 -4.04
C HIS A 95 8.13 7.10 -2.60
N TYR A 96 9.05 6.29 -2.07
CA TYR A 96 9.61 6.53 -0.74
C TYR A 96 10.38 7.85 -0.71
N ARG A 97 11.33 8.04 -1.63
CA ARG A 97 12.25 9.18 -1.61
C ARG A 97 11.53 10.52 -1.78
N VAL A 98 10.59 10.59 -2.71
CA VAL A 98 9.77 11.79 -2.94
C VAL A 98 8.91 12.09 -1.73
N THR A 99 8.16 11.09 -1.23
CA THR A 99 7.26 11.28 -0.08
C THR A 99 8.04 11.68 1.17
N LYS A 100 9.15 10.99 1.46
CA LYS A 100 10.02 11.27 2.60
C LYS A 100 10.61 12.68 2.51
N SER A 101 11.13 13.07 1.35
CA SER A 101 11.69 14.40 1.14
C SER A 101 10.64 15.51 1.33
N PHE A 102 9.43 15.31 0.83
CA PHE A 102 8.33 16.27 1.00
C PHE A 102 7.89 16.39 2.46
N MET A 103 7.81 15.28 3.20
CA MET A 103 7.50 15.29 4.63
C MET A 103 8.58 15.98 5.46
N ASP A 104 9.85 15.76 5.14
CA ASP A 104 10.98 16.32 5.90
C ASP A 104 11.25 17.80 5.58
N ARG A 105 10.96 18.24 4.35
CA ARG A 105 11.32 19.60 3.85
C ARG A 105 10.14 20.35 3.26
N ARG A 106 8.94 20.13 3.80
CA ARG A 106 7.67 20.64 3.26
C ARG A 106 7.71 22.14 2.93
N GLU A 107 8.13 22.98 3.87
CA GLU A 107 8.11 24.44 3.70
C GLU A 107 9.01 24.89 2.55
N ILE A 108 10.26 24.43 2.54
CA ILE A 108 11.25 24.73 1.49
C ILE A 108 10.75 24.24 0.13
N MET A 109 10.24 23.01 0.06
CA MET A 109 9.72 22.47 -1.20
C MET A 109 8.52 23.26 -1.71
N LEU A 110 7.61 23.70 -0.83
CA LEU A 110 6.47 24.53 -1.25
C LEU A 110 6.92 25.90 -1.72
N GLU A 111 7.93 26.51 -1.08
CA GLU A 111 8.53 27.77 -1.53
C GLU A 111 9.22 27.62 -2.90
N GLU A 112 10.02 26.57 -3.10
CA GLU A 112 10.67 26.31 -4.39
C GLU A 112 9.66 26.02 -5.52
N LEU A 113 8.59 25.29 -5.22
CA LEU A 113 7.58 24.90 -6.22
C LEU A 113 6.55 26.00 -6.51
N LEU A 114 6.20 26.83 -5.53
CA LEU A 114 5.09 27.80 -5.62
C LEU A 114 5.52 29.26 -5.46
N GLY A 115 6.72 29.52 -4.97
CA GLY A 115 7.25 30.86 -4.66
C GLY A 115 7.87 31.60 -5.85
N GLY A 116 7.68 31.10 -7.07
CA GLY A 116 8.12 31.78 -8.29
C GLY A 116 7.16 32.89 -8.74
N GLU A 117 7.34 34.09 -8.18
CA GLU A 117 7.44 35.37 -8.92
C GLU A 117 8.65 36.16 -8.39
#